data_AF-A0A8T4BR17-F1
#
_entry.id   AF-A0A8T4BR17-F1
#
_cell.length_a   1.000
_cell.length_b   1.000
_cell.length_c   1.000
_cell.angle_alpha   90.00
_cell.angle_beta   90.00
_cell.angle_gamma   90.00
#
_symmetry.space_group_name_H-M   'P 1'
#
loop_
_entity.id
_entity.type
_entity.pdbx_description
1 polymer ?
#
loop_
_entity_poly.entity_id
_entity_poly.type
_entity_poly.pdbx_seq_one_letter_code
_entity_poly.pdbx_strand_id
1 'polypeptide(L)'
;DVKAKVYRAAKRHGLYSFSEMTEYHLGLIAASGIFINLILAIIGYVIGFPLFAKLNIYYALFNMIPISDLDGNKIFFGSLVLWSFLAALTLIGLGYALFLI
;
A
#
# COMPACT_ATOMS: atom_id res chain seq x y z
N ASP A 1 18.72 22.95 17.15
CA ASP A 1 19.81 22.93 16.16
C ASP A 1 19.34 22.13 14.95
N VAL A 2 19.02 22.79 13.83
CA VAL A 2 18.48 22.13 12.63
C VAL A 2 19.64 21.87 11.67
N LYS A 3 20.16 20.64 11.67
CA LYS A 3 21.23 20.24 10.76
C LYS A 3 20.69 20.01 9.35
N ALA A 4 21.24 20.71 8.36
CA ALA A 4 20.94 20.46 6.96
C ALA A 4 21.41 19.05 6.57
N LYS A 5 20.49 18.20 6.09
CA LYS A 5 20.83 16.92 5.47
C LYS A 5 21.43 17.18 4.09
N VAL A 6 22.67 16.75 3.88
CA VAL A 6 23.34 16.80 2.58
C VAL A 6 22.89 15.59 1.76
N TYR A 7 22.02 15.81 0.77
CA TYR A 7 21.66 14.78 -0.20
C TYR A 7 22.72 14.73 -1.32
N ARG A 8 23.11 13.52 -1.74
CA ARG A 8 24.04 13.33 -2.87
C ARG A 8 23.24 13.37 -4.17
N ALA A 9 23.15 14.54 -4.79
CA ALA A 9 22.61 14.66 -6.14
C ALA A 9 23.57 14.01 -7.16
N ALA A 10 23.15 12.92 -7.81
CA ALA A 10 23.91 12.33 -8.90
C ALA A 10 24.02 13.30 -10.09
N LYS A 11 25.24 13.41 -10.63
CA LYS A 11 25.59 14.32 -11.73
C LYS A 11 24.86 13.91 -13.01
N ARG A 12 24.22 14.91 -13.61
CA ARG A 12 23.19 14.89 -14.67
C ARG A 12 23.67 14.28 -16.00
N HIS A 13 23.00 13.24 -16.48
CA HIS A 13 22.93 12.87 -17.91
C HIS A 13 21.52 12.35 -18.23
N GLY A 14 20.76 13.10 -19.03
CA GLY A 14 19.53 12.66 -19.72
C GLY A 14 18.31 12.34 -18.85
N LEU A 15 17.28 13.21 -18.91
CA LEU A 15 15.89 12.97 -18.47
C LEU A 15 15.72 12.47 -17.02
N TYR A 16 15.59 13.41 -16.07
CA TYR A 16 15.07 13.23 -14.70
C TYR A 16 15.23 11.83 -14.06
N SER A 17 16.47 11.35 -13.98
CA SER A 17 16.81 10.17 -13.18
C SER A 17 17.11 10.64 -11.75
N PHE A 18 16.22 10.31 -10.81
CA PHE A 18 16.55 10.36 -9.38
C PHE A 18 17.45 9.16 -9.08
N SER A 19 18.60 9.37 -8.41
CA SER A 19 19.48 8.27 -7.99
C SER A 19 19.00 7.54 -6.73
N GLU A 20 17.97 8.07 -6.07
CA GLU A 20 17.43 7.57 -4.82
C GLU A 20 15.95 7.20 -5.00
N MET A 21 15.47 6.22 -4.22
CA MET A 21 14.05 5.87 -4.21
C MET A 21 13.23 7.06 -3.71
N THR A 22 12.25 7.48 -4.51
CA THR A 22 11.34 8.56 -4.15
C THR A 22 10.19 8.02 -3.30
N GLU A 23 9.52 8.92 -2.57
CA GLU A 23 8.29 8.60 -1.82
C GLU A 23 7.21 7.96 -2.70
N TYR A 24 7.15 8.36 -3.97
CA TYR A 24 6.25 7.76 -4.94
C TYR A 24 6.60 6.28 -5.20
N HIS A 25 7.89 5.94 -5.38
CA HIS A 25 8.32 4.55 -5.55
C HIS A 25 8.07 3.72 -4.30
N LEU A 26 8.32 4.27 -3.10
CA LEU A 26 8.00 3.62 -1.83
C LEU A 26 6.50 3.36 -1.70
N GLY A 27 5.66 4.35 -2.06
CA GLY A 27 4.21 4.22 -2.09
C GLY A 27 3.73 3.15 -3.06
N LEU A 28 4.32 3.03 -4.26
CA LEU A 28 3.97 1.98 -5.22
C LEU A 28 4.33 0.57 -4.72
N ILE A 29 5.49 0.42 -4.06
CA ILE A 29 5.91 -0.86 -3.48
C ILE A 29 4.94 -1.26 -2.36
N ALA A 30 4.65 -0.34 -1.44
CA ALA A 30 3.68 -0.56 -0.37
C ALA A 30 2.28 -0.89 -0.91
N ALA A 31 1.82 -0.16 -1.93
CA ALA A 31 0.54 -0.40 -2.60
C ALA A 31 0.45 -1.80 -3.23
N SER A 32 1.56 -2.31 -3.79
CA SER A 32 1.59 -3.66 -4.37
C SER A 32 1.29 -4.75 -3.34
N GLY A 33 1.75 -4.58 -2.09
CA GLY A 33 1.45 -5.51 -1.00
C GLY A 33 -0.04 -5.56 -0.66
N ILE A 34 -0.68 -4.39 -0.56
CA ILE A 34 -2.13 -4.30 -0.33
C ILE A 34 -2.90 -4.94 -1.49
N PHE A 35 -2.50 -4.62 -2.72
CA PHE A 35 -3.17 -5.13 -3.92
C PHE A 35 -3.10 -6.66 -4.03
N ILE A 36 -1.94 -7.26 -3.74
CA ILE A 36 -1.77 -8.72 -3.72
C ILE A 36 -2.67 -9.36 -2.66
N ASN A 37 -2.77 -8.79 -1.45
CA ASN A 37 -3.67 -9.32 -0.42
C ASN A 37 -5.13 -9.28 -0.86
N LEU A 38 -5.58 -8.22 -1.52
CA LEU A 38 -6.95 -8.16 -2.06
C LEU A 38 -7.19 -9.23 -3.15
N ILE A 39 -6.21 -9.47 -4.05
CA ILE A 39 -6.30 -10.55 -5.04
C ILE A 39 -6.34 -11.92 -4.35
N LEU A 40 -5.45 -12.17 -3.40
CA LEU A 40 -5.39 -13.42 -2.64
C LEU A 40 -6.67 -13.66 -1.84
N ALA A 41 -7.32 -12.60 -1.36
CA ALA A 41 -8.62 -12.72 -0.70
C ALA A 41 -9.70 -13.25 -1.66
N ILE A 42 -9.76 -12.71 -2.88
CA ILE A 42 -10.69 -13.15 -3.92
C ILE A 42 -10.41 -14.61 -4.30
N ILE A 43 -9.15 -14.94 -4.58
CA ILE A 43 -8.73 -16.31 -4.92
C ILE A 43 -9.07 -17.27 -3.77
N GLY A 44 -8.75 -16.89 -2.53
CA GLY A 44 -9.06 -17.67 -1.33
C GLY A 44 -10.54 -17.97 -1.19
N TYR A 45 -11.39 -16.98 -1.44
CA TYR A 45 -12.84 -17.15 -1.42
C TYR A 45 -13.30 -18.12 -2.51
N VAL A 46 -12.83 -17.96 -3.75
CA VAL A 46 -13.23 -18.80 -4.90
C VAL A 46 -12.81 -20.26 -4.72
N ILE A 47 -11.65 -20.53 -4.10
CA ILE A 47 -11.15 -21.90 -3.87
C ILE A 47 -11.80 -22.53 -2.61
N GLY A 48 -12.62 -21.79 -1.86
CA GLY A 48 -13.32 -22.30 -0.68
C GLY A 48 -12.50 -22.23 0.61
N PHE A 49 -11.55 -21.31 0.71
CA PHE A 49 -10.79 -20.99 1.93
C PHE A 49 -11.26 -19.66 2.55
N PRO A 50 -12.45 -19.62 3.19
CA PRO A 50 -13.05 -18.38 3.70
C PRO A 50 -12.20 -17.72 4.79
N LEU A 51 -11.55 -18.51 5.67
CA LEU A 51 -10.67 -17.96 6.70
C LEU A 51 -9.45 -17.25 6.08
N PHE A 52 -8.85 -17.83 5.05
CA PHE A 52 -7.73 -17.22 4.34
C PHE A 52 -8.16 -15.91 3.67
N ALA A 53 -9.35 -15.88 3.07
CA ALA A 53 -9.90 -14.66 2.49
C ALA A 53 -10.09 -13.54 3.53
N LYS A 54 -10.68 -13.87 4.69
CA LYS A 54 -10.85 -12.92 5.80
C LYS A 54 -9.52 -12.38 6.31
N LEU A 55 -8.53 -13.26 6.50
CA LEU A 55 -7.20 -12.85 6.98
C LEU A 55 -6.51 -11.88 6.03
N ASN A 56 -6.57 -12.12 4.72
CA ASN A 56 -6.00 -11.21 3.72
C ASN A 56 -6.69 -9.84 3.74
N ILE A 57 -8.02 -9.80 3.88
CA ILE A 57 -8.79 -8.55 3.96
C ILE A 57 -8.46 -7.79 5.24
N TYR A 58 -8.39 -8.46 6.38
CA TYR A 58 -7.99 -7.82 7.65
C TYR A 58 -6.55 -7.31 7.60
N TYR A 59 -5.63 -8.09 7.02
CA TYR A 59 -4.25 -7.65 6.85
C TYR A 59 -4.17 -6.40 5.95
N ALA A 60 -4.89 -6.38 4.83
CA ALA A 60 -4.99 -5.21 3.96
C ALA A 60 -5.58 -4.00 4.72
N LEU A 61 -6.63 -4.20 5.53
CA LEU A 61 -7.25 -3.14 6.32
C LEU A 61 -6.26 -2.50 7.30
N PHE A 62 -5.60 -3.32 8.13
CA PHE A 62 -4.65 -2.81 9.11
C PHE A 62 -3.48 -2.09 8.46
N ASN A 63 -2.97 -2.63 7.35
CA ASN A 63 -1.88 -1.97 6.63
C ASN A 63 -2.33 -0.72 5.89
N MET A 64 -3.61 -0.49 5.59
CA MET A 64 -4.06 0.76 4.96
C MET A 64 -4.14 1.94 5.92
N ILE A 65 -4.09 1.71 7.23
CA ILE A 65 -4.15 2.78 8.23
C ILE A 65 -2.84 3.62 8.16
N PRO A 66 -2.92 4.95 7.93
CA PRO A 66 -1.76 5.79 7.72
C PRO A 66 -1.14 6.21 9.07
N ILE A 67 -0.62 5.23 9.82
CA ILE A 67 -0.01 5.43 11.13
C ILE A 67 1.37 4.77 11.17
N SER A 68 2.36 5.48 11.71
CA SER A 68 3.71 4.94 11.97
C SER A 68 4.37 4.36 10.70
N ASP A 69 4.98 3.18 10.80
CA ASP A 69 5.71 2.50 9.73
C ASP A 69 4.84 1.56 8.87
N LEU A 70 3.51 1.60 9.04
CA LEU A 70 2.58 0.82 8.23
C LEU A 70 2.64 1.25 6.76
N ASP A 71 2.33 0.32 5.87
CA ASP A 71 2.42 0.54 4.43
C ASP A 71 1.47 1.63 3.94
N GLY A 72 0.32 1.79 4.59
CA GLY A 72 -0.65 2.86 4.35
C GLY A 72 -0.06 4.25 4.53
N ASN A 73 0.91 4.40 5.44
CA ASN A 73 1.61 5.68 5.62
C ASN A 73 2.47 6.03 4.38
N LYS A 74 3.22 5.05 3.87
CA LYS A 74 4.05 5.19 2.66
C LYS A 74 3.18 5.46 1.43
N ILE A 75 2.02 4.80 1.32
CA ILE A 75 1.08 5.03 0.22
C ILE A 75 0.44 6.42 0.33
N PHE A 76 0.03 6.84 1.53
CA PHE A 76 -0.58 8.14 1.78
C PHE A 76 0.34 9.30 1.40
N PHE A 77 1.61 9.24 1.82
CA PHE A 77 2.61 10.26 1.48
C PHE A 77 3.16 10.14 0.05
N GLY A 78 3.19 8.93 -0.53
CA GLY A 78 3.61 8.72 -1.92
C GLY A 78 2.56 9.15 -2.95
N SER A 79 1.28 8.86 -2.70
CA SER A 79 0.15 9.26 -3.54
C SER A 79 -1.19 9.15 -2.79
N LEU A 80 -1.75 10.30 -2.40
CA LEU A 80 -3.05 10.37 -1.72
C LEU A 80 -4.18 9.73 -2.56
N VAL A 81 -4.15 9.92 -3.88
CA VAL A 81 -5.15 9.34 -4.79
C VAL A 81 -5.09 7.81 -4.76
N LEU A 82 -3.88 7.24 -4.81
CA LEU A 82 -3.68 5.79 -4.73
C LEU A 82 -4.12 5.25 -3.37
N TRP A 83 -3.77 5.95 -2.29
CA TRP A 83 -4.19 5.59 -0.94
C TRP A 83 -5.72 5.57 -0.82
N SER A 84 -6.41 6.64 -1.24
CA SER A 84 -7.88 6.72 -1.17
C SER A 84 -8.55 5.62 -1.99
N PHE A 85 -8.03 5.33 -3.18
CA PHE A 85 -8.54 4.25 -4.03
C PHE A 85 -8.41 2.87 -3.36
N LEU A 86 -7.22 2.53 -2.85
CA LEU A 86 -6.99 1.25 -2.16
C LEU A 86 -7.77 1.16 -0.84
N ALA A 87 -7.89 2.26 -0.10
CA ALA A 87 -8.68 2.31 1.12
C ALA A 87 -10.16 2.02 0.84
N ALA A 88 -10.73 2.63 -0.21
CA ALA A 88 -12.10 2.37 -0.64
C ALA A 88 -12.32 0.90 -1.02
N LEU A 89 -11.43 0.32 -1.84
CA LEU A 89 -11.50 -1.10 -2.19
C LEU A 89 -11.40 -2.02 -0.97
N THR A 90 -10.52 -1.69 -0.03
CA THR A 90 -10.32 -2.47 1.19
C THR A 90 -11.56 -2.41 2.10
N LEU A 91 -12.21 -1.26 2.20
CA LEU A 91 -13.47 -1.11 2.95
C LEU A 91 -14.63 -1.89 2.31
N ILE A 92 -14.71 -1.92 0.99
CA ILE A 92 -15.69 -2.76 0.28
C ILE A 92 -15.41 -4.24 0.56
N GLY A 93 -14.15 -4.66 0.47
CA GLY A 93 -13.72 -6.02 0.82
C GLY A 93 -14.04 -6.39 2.27
N LEU A 94 -13.84 -5.46 3.21
CA LEU A 94 -14.20 -5.64 4.62
C LEU A 94 -15.71 -5.85 4.79
N GLY A 95 -16.53 -5.03 4.13
CA GLY A 95 -17.99 -5.22 4.14
C GLY A 95 -18.37 -6.61 3.65
N TYR A 96 -17.79 -7.05 2.53
CA TYR A 96 -17.99 -8.40 2.01
C TYR A 96 -17.59 -9.49 3.02
N ALA A 97 -16.42 -9.35 3.65
CA ALA A 97 -15.89 -10.30 4.62
C ALA A 97 -16.73 -10.41 5.90
N LEU A 98 -17.45 -9.35 6.29
CA LEU A 98 -18.28 -9.33 7.50
C LEU A 98 -19.70 -9.84 7.25
N PHE A 99 -20.28 -9.57 6.07
CA PHE A 99 -21.68 -9.86 5.78
C PHE A 99 -21.90 -11.15 4.98
N LEU A 100 -20.93 -11.62 4.20
CA LEU A 100 -21.11 -12.73 3.27
C LEU A 100 -20.23 -13.96 3.53
N ILE A 101 -19.03 -13.76 4.09
CA ILE A 101 -18.11 -14.84 4.48
C ILE A 101 -18.28 -15.12 5.98
#